data_AF-A0A4P7UBX0-F1
#
_entry.id   AF-A0A4P7UBX0-F1
#
_cell.length_a   1.000
_cell.length_b   1.000
_cell.length_c   1.000
_cell.angle_alpha   90.00
_cell.angle_beta   90.00
_cell.angle_gamma   90.00
#
_symmetry.space_group_name_H-M   'P 1'
#
loop_
_entity.id
_entity.type
_entity.pdbx_description
1 polymer ?
#
loop_
_entity_poly.entity_id
_entity_poly.type
_entity_poly.pdbx_seq_one_letter_code
_entity_poly.pdbx_strand_id
1 'polypeptide(L)'
;MSLKDITQPRAVTQALNEAQKLGRAGFLSKYGFGKAHRYFVLWQGRHFDSKAILGAAHGYQHGTPLKPADFSGGEDTVASRLRALGFTVATDSDWVYDEGDVTLGSNIAQRYGGSDQGGIRPSTSTPNIFLFTDPEEGVKSGYNFDRWDDANPDLFHYTGGGQYGDQSLSHRNGSILNHAEAGRTLRLFHTLDSKKRRGGKRQEYLGAFYVDPSNPYRGEDAVGRDGLMRKVVVFHLLKDSAAPTPGKNTAGPELASTAPTDQSLESAPDNTPTGILPPGTTVEPGPNATRGADITVIDSENHKEMEFLVPAQEATIAKKVEAELVEDFQSWLQDQGHATRRVRIKVAGEKYTLVTDTYDVTANHLFEAKANADRNSVRLAIGQLMDYMRFMPEPEPEGYILLPEAPIIDLEKLIFVAGFGYVYPEGDEWIYEI
;
A
#
# COMPACT_ATOMS: atom_id res chain seq x y z
N MET A 1 36.44 -17.56 4.27
CA MET A 1 35.48 -16.89 3.38
C MET A 1 34.98 -15.65 4.09
N SER A 2 34.85 -14.52 3.41
CA SER A 2 34.59 -13.22 4.03
C SER A 2 33.27 -12.63 3.55
N LEU A 3 32.56 -11.91 4.41
CA LEU A 3 31.36 -11.14 4.03
C LEU A 3 31.66 -10.13 2.92
N LYS A 4 32.92 -9.73 2.76
CA LYS A 4 33.38 -8.85 1.68
C LYS A 4 33.29 -9.48 0.28
N ASP A 5 33.15 -10.80 0.20
CA ASP A 5 33.14 -11.54 -1.07
C ASP A 5 31.80 -11.43 -1.81
N ILE A 6 30.72 -11.03 -1.11
CA ILE A 6 29.39 -10.84 -1.69
C ILE A 6 29.31 -9.45 -2.28
N THR A 7 29.52 -9.30 -3.58
CA THR A 7 29.62 -8.00 -4.27
C THR A 7 28.43 -7.67 -5.16
N GLN A 8 27.53 -8.63 -5.41
CA GLN A 8 26.44 -8.47 -6.38
C GLN A 8 25.10 -8.28 -5.67
N PRO A 9 24.43 -7.11 -5.82
CA PRO A 9 23.10 -6.89 -5.27
C PRO A 9 22.06 -7.92 -5.76
N ARG A 10 22.20 -8.40 -7.00
CA ARG A 10 21.33 -9.43 -7.59
C ARG A 10 21.30 -10.73 -6.76
N ALA A 11 22.42 -11.13 -6.17
CA ALA A 11 22.49 -12.34 -5.34
C ALA A 11 21.70 -12.18 -4.03
N VAL A 12 21.71 -10.97 -3.46
CA VAL A 12 20.88 -10.62 -2.29
C VAL A 12 19.40 -10.59 -2.67
N THR A 13 19.04 -10.00 -3.82
CA THR A 13 17.68 -10.03 -4.34
C THR A 13 17.17 -11.46 -4.60
N GLN A 14 18.02 -12.37 -5.08
CA GLN A 14 17.66 -13.79 -5.24
C GLN A 14 17.37 -14.47 -3.90
N ALA A 15 18.21 -14.23 -2.89
CA ALA A 15 17.99 -14.73 -1.54
C ALA A 15 16.69 -14.19 -0.91
N LEU A 16 16.37 -12.91 -1.13
CA LEU A 16 15.14 -12.28 -0.66
C LEU A 16 13.89 -12.85 -1.34
N ASN A 17 13.92 -13.04 -2.67
CA ASN A 17 12.85 -13.71 -3.41
C ASN A 17 12.61 -15.14 -2.92
N GLU A 18 13.68 -15.88 -2.62
CA GLU A 18 13.56 -17.22 -2.07
C GLU A 18 12.99 -17.20 -0.65
N ALA A 19 13.46 -16.29 0.21
CA ALA A 19 12.95 -16.12 1.56
C ALA A 19 11.45 -15.78 1.57
N GLN A 20 11.00 -14.99 0.60
CA GLN A 20 9.58 -14.70 0.40
C GLN A 20 8.79 -15.97 0.03
N LYS A 21 9.30 -16.80 -0.88
CA LYS A 21 8.65 -18.04 -1.32
C LYS A 21 8.59 -19.12 -0.24
N LEU A 22 9.68 -19.28 0.52
CA LEU A 22 9.79 -20.31 1.57
C LEU A 22 9.17 -19.88 2.90
N GLY A 23 8.93 -18.59 3.09
CA GLY A 23 8.60 -18.01 4.38
C GLY A 23 9.80 -18.07 5.35
N ARG A 24 9.70 -17.30 6.44
CA ARG A 24 10.80 -17.10 7.39
C ARG A 24 11.31 -18.41 8.00
N ALA A 25 10.41 -19.24 8.55
CA ALA A 25 10.79 -20.49 9.20
C ALA A 25 11.44 -21.49 8.23
N GLY A 26 10.87 -21.63 7.02
CA GLY A 26 11.40 -22.53 5.98
C GLY A 26 12.78 -22.09 5.50
N PHE A 27 12.96 -20.79 5.26
CA PHE A 27 14.24 -20.23 4.83
C PHE A 27 15.33 -20.38 5.90
N LEU A 28 15.02 -20.08 7.17
CA LEU A 28 15.93 -20.25 8.30
C LEU A 28 16.34 -21.72 8.47
N SER A 29 15.38 -22.64 8.40
CA SER A 29 15.66 -24.09 8.49
C SER A 29 16.52 -24.58 7.32
N LYS A 30 16.25 -24.12 6.09
CA LYS A 30 17.01 -24.52 4.89
C LYS A 30 18.48 -24.14 5.00
N TYR A 31 18.75 -22.91 5.43
CA TYR A 31 20.12 -22.38 5.48
C TYR A 31 20.83 -22.67 6.82
N GLY A 32 20.09 -23.06 7.86
CA GLY A 32 20.61 -23.41 9.17
C GLY A 32 20.85 -22.21 10.08
N PHE A 33 20.05 -21.14 9.93
CA PHE A 33 20.16 -19.92 10.74
C PHE A 33 19.07 -19.88 11.82
N GLY A 34 19.40 -19.25 12.95
CA GLY A 34 18.40 -18.80 13.92
C GLY A 34 17.76 -17.47 13.49
N LYS A 35 16.68 -17.07 14.19
CA LYS A 35 16.06 -15.76 14.00
C LYS A 35 17.08 -14.65 14.29
N ALA A 36 17.12 -13.61 13.45
CA ALA A 36 17.85 -12.39 13.74
C ALA A 36 17.16 -11.64 14.88
N HIS A 37 17.97 -11.05 15.76
CA HIS A 37 17.49 -10.30 16.93
C HIS A 37 17.74 -8.79 16.81
N ARG A 38 18.69 -8.37 15.97
CA ARG A 38 19.11 -6.98 15.93
C ARG A 38 19.06 -6.35 14.54
N TYR A 39 19.31 -7.09 13.47
CA TYR A 39 19.35 -6.50 12.12
C TYR A 39 18.45 -7.23 11.12
N PHE A 40 17.64 -6.47 10.40
CA PHE A 40 16.72 -6.95 9.38
C PHE A 40 16.93 -6.21 8.06
N VAL A 41 16.87 -6.93 6.94
CA VAL A 41 16.78 -6.31 5.61
C VAL A 41 15.32 -5.94 5.36
N LEU A 42 15.06 -4.66 5.06
CA LEU A 42 13.76 -4.19 4.62
C LEU A 42 13.70 -4.29 3.10
N TRP A 43 12.78 -5.11 2.58
CA TRP A 43 12.61 -5.31 1.15
C TRP A 43 11.13 -5.53 0.83
N GLN A 44 10.58 -4.76 -0.11
CA GLN A 44 9.14 -4.76 -0.45
C GLN A 44 8.24 -4.59 0.79
N GLY A 45 8.63 -3.70 1.71
CA GLY A 45 7.87 -3.43 2.95
C GLY A 45 7.98 -4.51 4.02
N ARG A 46 8.77 -5.58 3.81
CA ARG A 46 8.90 -6.71 4.74
C ARG A 46 10.30 -6.83 5.33
N HIS A 47 10.39 -7.33 6.56
CA HIS A 47 11.64 -7.57 7.28
C HIS A 47 12.15 -9.00 7.09
N PHE A 48 13.43 -9.14 6.73
CA PHE A 48 14.11 -10.43 6.55
C PHE A 48 15.36 -10.55 7.42
N ASP A 49 15.64 -11.75 7.95
CA ASP A 49 16.78 -12.00 8.82
C ASP A 49 18.12 -11.74 8.11
N SER A 50 18.81 -10.66 8.47
CA SER A 50 19.96 -10.13 7.71
C SER A 50 21.10 -11.12 7.49
N LYS A 51 21.44 -11.92 8.51
CA LYS A 51 22.46 -12.99 8.42
C LYS A 51 22.05 -14.10 7.47
N ALA A 52 20.80 -14.53 7.53
CA ALA A 52 20.32 -15.63 6.70
C ALA A 52 20.28 -15.20 5.22
N ILE A 53 19.80 -13.99 4.95
CA ILE A 53 19.78 -13.41 3.59
C ILE A 53 21.20 -13.32 3.04
N LEU A 54 22.15 -12.76 3.81
CA LEU A 54 23.52 -12.60 3.34
C LEU A 54 24.23 -13.96 3.16
N GLY A 55 23.94 -14.94 4.03
CA GLY A 55 24.48 -16.30 3.89
C GLY A 55 23.99 -17.03 2.65
N ALA A 56 22.69 -16.93 2.34
CA ALA A 56 22.11 -17.47 1.12
C ALA A 56 22.61 -16.74 -0.13
N ALA A 57 22.75 -15.41 -0.08
CA ALA A 57 23.26 -14.59 -1.18
C ALA A 57 24.68 -15.01 -1.60
N HIS A 58 25.53 -15.38 -0.64
CA HIS A 58 26.84 -15.96 -0.96
C HIS A 58 26.71 -17.25 -1.78
N GLY A 59 25.73 -18.10 -1.48
CA GLY A 59 25.45 -19.30 -2.27
C GLY A 59 24.99 -19.00 -3.69
N TYR A 60 24.16 -17.98 -3.89
CA TYR A 60 23.76 -17.53 -5.22
C TYR A 60 24.93 -16.96 -6.04
N GLN A 61 25.87 -16.26 -5.40
CA GLN A 61 27.00 -15.65 -6.09
C GLN A 61 28.17 -16.63 -6.32
N HIS A 62 28.45 -17.52 -5.35
CA HIS A 62 29.67 -18.33 -5.31
C HIS A 62 29.41 -19.85 -5.21
N GLY A 63 28.15 -20.28 -5.32
CA GLY A 63 27.75 -21.69 -5.33
C GLY A 63 27.66 -22.36 -3.95
N THR A 64 28.22 -21.76 -2.89
CA THR A 64 28.19 -22.33 -1.53
C THR A 64 27.64 -21.31 -0.53
N PRO A 65 26.48 -21.53 0.12
CA PRO A 65 25.95 -20.62 1.14
C PRO A 65 26.84 -20.56 2.39
N LEU A 66 26.98 -19.39 3.01
CA LEU A 66 27.64 -19.27 4.32
C LEU A 66 26.71 -19.80 5.42
N LYS A 67 27.30 -20.42 6.43
CA LYS A 67 26.64 -20.92 7.65
C LYS A 67 26.85 -19.95 8.81
N PRO A 68 26.06 -20.02 9.90
CA PRO A 68 26.21 -19.10 11.03
C PRO A 68 27.63 -19.01 11.59
N ALA A 69 28.37 -20.13 11.58
CA ALA A 69 29.76 -20.20 12.06
C ALA A 69 30.77 -19.45 11.17
N ASP A 70 30.43 -19.17 9.91
CA ASP A 70 31.31 -18.47 8.96
C ASP A 70 31.30 -16.94 9.14
N PHE A 71 30.43 -16.43 10.01
CA PHE A 71 30.31 -14.99 10.28
C PHE A 71 31.25 -14.58 11.42
N SER A 72 32.43 -14.07 11.10
CA SER A 72 33.33 -13.39 12.05
C SER A 72 33.08 -11.87 12.03
N GLY A 73 32.78 -11.25 13.18
CA GLY A 73 32.59 -9.80 13.29
C GLY A 73 31.18 -9.29 13.62
N GLY A 74 30.26 -10.17 14.06
CA GLY A 74 28.94 -9.78 14.54
C GLY A 74 27.96 -9.32 13.44
N GLU A 75 26.73 -8.98 13.83
CA GLU A 75 25.68 -8.53 12.88
C GLU A 75 25.93 -7.13 12.31
N ASP A 76 26.71 -6.29 12.99
CA ASP A 76 27.08 -4.94 12.52
C ASP A 76 27.85 -4.99 11.18
N THR A 77 28.69 -6.01 11.01
CA THR A 77 29.44 -6.24 9.76
C THR A 77 28.53 -6.72 8.62
N VAL A 78 27.51 -7.54 8.95
CA VAL A 78 26.48 -7.99 8.01
C VAL A 78 25.63 -6.83 7.52
N ALA A 79 25.16 -6.00 8.45
CA ALA A 79 24.38 -4.81 8.16
C ALA A 79 25.15 -3.81 7.28
N SER A 80 26.42 -3.56 7.62
CA SER A 80 27.28 -2.68 6.84
C SER A 80 27.47 -3.18 5.41
N ARG A 81 27.62 -4.51 5.22
CA ARG A 81 27.75 -5.07 3.89
C ARG A 81 26.46 -4.95 3.06
N LEU A 82 25.31 -5.25 3.65
CA LEU A 82 24.01 -5.14 2.99
C LEU A 82 23.70 -3.69 2.58
N ARG A 83 24.04 -2.71 3.43
CA ARG A 83 23.93 -1.28 3.09
C ARG A 83 24.84 -0.89 1.94
N ALA A 84 26.09 -1.37 1.94
CA ALA A 84 27.03 -1.13 0.83
C ALA A 84 26.55 -1.73 -0.51
N LEU A 85 25.66 -2.74 -0.46
CA LEU A 85 25.03 -3.34 -1.63
C LEU A 85 23.68 -2.68 -2.00
N GLY A 86 23.32 -1.58 -1.34
CA GLY A 86 22.12 -0.79 -1.64
C GLY A 86 20.83 -1.25 -0.93
N PHE A 87 20.93 -2.12 0.07
CA PHE A 87 19.76 -2.60 0.82
C PHE A 87 19.56 -1.82 2.13
N THR A 88 18.30 -1.51 2.43
CA THR A 88 17.92 -0.91 3.71
C THR A 88 18.01 -1.94 4.83
N VAL A 89 18.77 -1.63 5.89
CA VAL A 89 18.92 -2.50 7.06
C VAL A 89 18.41 -1.79 8.31
N ALA A 90 17.30 -2.29 8.85
CA ALA A 90 16.66 -1.84 10.09
C ALA A 90 17.25 -2.55 11.31
N THR A 91 17.14 -1.92 12.49
CA THR A 91 17.52 -2.52 13.78
C THR A 91 16.36 -2.63 14.75
N ASP A 92 16.23 -3.78 15.42
CA ASP A 92 15.15 -4.06 16.39
C ASP A 92 15.63 -4.10 17.86
N SER A 93 16.83 -3.58 18.15
CA SER A 93 17.57 -3.88 19.40
C SER A 93 16.92 -3.55 20.75
N ASP A 94 15.72 -2.95 20.82
CA ASP A 94 15.07 -2.67 22.11
C ASP A 94 13.64 -3.20 22.22
N TRP A 95 13.05 -3.83 21.19
CA TRP A 95 11.69 -4.37 21.34
C TRP A 95 11.72 -5.68 22.14
N VAL A 96 10.93 -5.73 23.21
CA VAL A 96 11.00 -6.79 24.24
C VAL A 96 9.65 -7.41 24.58
N TYR A 97 8.59 -7.04 23.84
CA TYR A 97 7.25 -7.55 24.07
C TYR A 97 6.87 -8.53 22.97
N ASP A 98 6.44 -9.73 23.35
CA ASP A 98 5.77 -10.68 22.49
C ASP A 98 4.25 -10.43 22.51
N GLU A 99 3.53 -10.85 21.46
CA GLU A 99 2.08 -10.72 21.43
C GLU A 99 1.42 -11.42 22.63
N GLY A 100 0.46 -10.75 23.25
CA GLY A 100 -0.18 -11.18 24.49
C GLY A 100 0.55 -10.73 25.77
N ASP A 101 1.76 -10.17 25.67
CA ASP A 101 2.43 -9.60 26.83
C ASP A 101 1.66 -8.42 27.40
N VAL A 102 1.54 -8.39 28.73
CA VAL A 102 0.86 -7.32 29.45
C VAL A 102 1.86 -6.41 30.15
N THR A 103 1.75 -5.12 29.93
CA THR A 103 2.57 -4.09 30.56
C THR A 103 1.75 -2.88 31.01
N LEU A 104 2.40 -1.83 31.50
CA LEU A 104 1.79 -0.55 31.81
C LEU A 104 2.25 0.49 30.79
N GLY A 105 1.37 1.43 30.44
CA GLY A 105 1.71 2.53 29.53
C GLY A 105 2.94 3.34 29.99
N SER A 106 3.14 3.50 31.31
CA SER A 106 4.33 4.15 31.86
C SER A 106 5.62 3.39 31.60
N ASN A 107 5.59 2.05 31.59
CA ASN A 107 6.78 1.24 31.35
C ASN A 107 7.23 1.35 29.89
N ILE A 108 6.28 1.44 28.97
CA ILE A 108 6.53 1.70 27.55
C ILE A 108 7.21 3.07 27.39
N ALA A 109 6.64 4.13 27.97
CA ALA A 109 7.24 5.48 27.91
C ALA A 109 8.61 5.55 28.59
N GLN A 110 8.81 4.87 29.73
CA GLN A 110 10.10 4.81 30.41
C GLN A 110 11.18 4.13 29.56
N ARG A 111 10.82 3.05 28.85
CA ARG A 111 11.77 2.27 28.05
C ARG A 111 12.04 2.90 26.68
N TYR A 112 11.02 3.46 26.04
CA TYR A 112 11.08 3.89 24.64
C TYR A 112 10.89 5.41 24.45
N GLY A 113 10.78 6.18 25.53
CA GLY A 113 10.52 7.61 25.46
C GLY A 113 9.17 7.97 24.81
N GLY A 114 8.98 9.25 24.53
CA GLY A 114 7.73 9.80 24.02
C GLY A 114 6.73 10.21 25.12
N SER A 115 5.56 10.67 24.65
CA SER A 115 4.44 11.09 25.51
C SER A 115 3.89 9.92 26.33
N ASP A 116 3.47 10.16 27.57
CA ASP A 116 2.71 9.19 28.38
C ASP A 116 1.18 9.40 28.31
N GLN A 117 0.74 10.43 27.56
CA GLN A 117 -0.66 10.77 27.31
C GLN A 117 -1.07 10.48 25.85
N GLY A 118 -2.37 10.22 25.66
CA GLY A 118 -3.02 10.01 24.35
C GLY A 118 -2.96 8.56 23.84
N GLY A 119 -3.71 8.27 22.78
CA GLY A 119 -3.73 6.96 22.12
C GLY A 119 -2.54 6.73 21.18
N ILE A 120 -2.02 7.80 20.58
CA ILE A 120 -0.95 7.75 19.56
C ILE A 120 0.32 8.37 20.11
N ARG A 121 1.35 7.55 20.28
CA ARG A 121 2.60 7.92 20.98
C ARG A 121 3.81 7.53 20.16
N PRO A 122 4.33 8.42 19.31
CA PRO A 122 5.63 8.23 18.69
C PRO A 122 6.73 8.12 19.75
N SER A 123 7.55 7.07 19.67
CA SER A 123 8.78 6.94 20.46
C SER A 123 9.78 8.05 20.10
N THR A 124 10.58 8.49 21.08
CA THR A 124 11.69 9.42 20.86
C THR A 124 13.06 8.74 20.79
N SER A 125 13.15 7.45 21.11
CA SER A 125 14.41 6.70 21.16
C SER A 125 14.49 5.51 20.20
N THR A 126 13.35 5.05 19.67
CA THR A 126 13.28 3.89 18.77
C THR A 126 12.39 4.19 17.57
N PRO A 127 12.51 3.46 16.45
CA PRO A 127 11.66 3.62 15.27
C PRO A 127 10.26 2.98 15.50
N ASN A 128 9.60 3.29 16.61
CA ASN A 128 8.28 2.75 16.94
C ASN A 128 7.26 3.87 17.15
N ILE A 129 5.99 3.59 16.86
CA ILE A 129 4.85 4.41 17.24
C ILE A 129 3.90 3.50 18.02
N PHE A 130 3.62 3.85 19.27
CA PHE A 130 2.74 3.07 20.12
C PHE A 130 1.30 3.55 19.97
N LEU A 131 0.42 2.62 19.63
CA LEU A 131 -1.01 2.84 19.49
C LEU A 131 -1.71 2.14 20.64
N PHE A 132 -2.57 2.85 21.35
CA PHE A 132 -3.36 2.31 22.46
C PHE A 132 -4.83 2.43 22.10
N THR A 133 -5.51 1.29 22.11
CA THR A 133 -6.97 1.22 22.01
C THR A 133 -7.59 0.96 23.38
N ASP A 134 -8.70 1.64 23.64
CA ASP A 134 -9.52 1.49 24.84
C ASP A 134 -10.98 1.71 24.42
N PRO A 135 -11.63 0.70 23.81
CA PRO A 135 -12.97 0.89 23.23
C PRO A 135 -13.99 1.38 24.26
N GLU A 136 -13.90 0.92 25.52
CA GLU A 136 -14.82 1.34 26.58
C GLU A 136 -14.74 2.85 26.88
N GLU A 137 -13.53 3.41 27.00
CA GLU A 137 -13.36 4.85 27.22
C GLU A 137 -13.46 5.67 25.93
N GLY A 138 -13.05 5.08 24.80
CA GLY A 138 -12.97 5.71 23.49
C GLY A 138 -14.32 6.22 22.98
N VAL A 139 -15.41 5.50 23.31
CA VAL A 139 -16.78 5.89 22.96
C VAL A 139 -17.12 7.31 23.43
N LYS A 140 -16.56 7.77 24.56
CA LYS A 140 -16.78 9.12 25.10
C LYS A 140 -16.19 10.23 24.21
N SER A 141 -15.34 9.89 23.25
CA SER A 141 -14.70 10.82 22.31
C SER A 141 -14.98 10.46 20.85
N GLY A 142 -15.92 9.55 20.60
CA GLY A 142 -16.29 9.12 19.25
C GLY A 142 -15.37 8.05 18.65
N TYR A 143 -14.55 7.36 19.45
CA TYR A 143 -13.63 6.31 18.98
C TYR A 143 -14.32 4.95 18.92
N ASN A 144 -15.46 4.91 18.23
CA ASN A 144 -16.37 3.76 18.18
C ASN A 144 -15.91 2.66 17.21
N PHE A 145 -14.81 2.90 16.50
CA PHE A 145 -14.41 2.11 15.35
C PHE A 145 -13.18 1.25 15.62
N ASP A 146 -12.66 1.28 16.83
CA ASP A 146 -11.54 0.45 17.27
C ASP A 146 -11.95 -1.02 17.36
N ARG A 147 -11.64 -1.81 16.32
CA ARG A 147 -12.00 -3.23 16.25
C ARG A 147 -11.21 -3.98 15.18
N TRP A 148 -11.14 -5.30 15.32
CA TRP A 148 -10.76 -6.17 14.21
C TRP A 148 -11.80 -6.13 13.10
N ASP A 149 -11.36 -6.28 11.86
CA ASP A 149 -12.26 -6.46 10.73
C ASP A 149 -12.92 -7.85 10.76
N ASP A 150 -14.20 -7.92 10.41
CA ASP A 150 -14.96 -9.18 10.45
C ASP A 150 -14.58 -10.14 9.30
N ALA A 151 -14.11 -9.60 8.17
CA ALA A 151 -13.77 -10.38 6.98
C ALA A 151 -12.27 -10.67 6.86
N ASN A 152 -11.43 -9.76 7.36
CA ASN A 152 -9.97 -9.90 7.34
C ASN A 152 -9.39 -9.95 8.77
N PRO A 153 -8.96 -11.14 9.25
CA PRO A 153 -8.46 -11.29 10.62
C PRO A 153 -7.11 -10.61 10.88
N ASP A 154 -6.40 -10.18 9.83
CA ASP A 154 -5.16 -9.43 9.94
C ASP A 154 -5.37 -7.91 9.86
N LEU A 155 -6.60 -7.43 9.66
CA LEU A 155 -6.92 -6.00 9.58
C LEU A 155 -7.54 -5.49 10.88
N PHE A 156 -6.95 -4.45 11.45
CA PHE A 156 -7.49 -3.73 12.60
C PHE A 156 -7.87 -2.30 12.21
N HIS A 157 -9.09 -1.90 12.55
CA HIS A 157 -9.60 -0.54 12.43
C HIS A 157 -9.21 0.27 13.67
N TYR A 158 -8.49 1.38 13.51
CA TYR A 158 -8.01 2.20 14.62
C TYR A 158 -8.43 3.67 14.47
N THR A 159 -9.19 4.21 15.41
CA THR A 159 -9.63 5.61 15.36
C THR A 159 -8.48 6.56 15.71
N GLY A 160 -8.31 7.60 14.90
CA GLY A 160 -7.31 8.64 15.03
C GLY A 160 -7.46 9.49 16.31
N GLY A 161 -6.43 10.25 16.61
CA GLY A 161 -6.38 11.13 17.76
C GLY A 161 -7.04 12.48 17.53
N GLY A 162 -7.70 12.99 18.58
CA GLY A 162 -8.36 14.30 18.60
C GLY A 162 -9.72 14.18 19.27
N GLN A 163 -9.93 14.89 20.39
CA GLN A 163 -11.16 14.77 21.21
C GLN A 163 -12.22 15.84 20.90
N TYR A 164 -11.82 16.94 20.26
CA TYR A 164 -12.68 18.05 19.82
C TYR A 164 -12.50 18.38 18.32
N GLY A 165 -13.49 19.05 17.70
CA GLY A 165 -13.46 19.51 16.30
C GLY A 165 -13.41 18.38 15.27
N ASP A 166 -13.10 18.64 14.00
CA ASP A 166 -12.83 17.56 13.04
C ASP A 166 -11.40 17.04 13.19
N GLN A 167 -11.19 15.73 12.99
CA GLN A 167 -9.84 15.19 12.91
C GLN A 167 -9.20 15.52 11.57
N SER A 168 -7.89 15.75 11.57
CA SER A 168 -7.08 15.89 10.36
C SER A 168 -5.97 14.85 10.34
N LEU A 169 -5.40 14.60 9.17
CA LEU A 169 -4.25 13.70 8.96
C LEU A 169 -2.90 14.36 9.30
N SER A 170 -2.93 15.43 10.11
CA SER A 170 -1.73 16.13 10.54
C SER A 170 -1.21 15.60 11.89
N HIS A 171 -0.05 16.10 12.32
CA HIS A 171 0.51 15.84 13.65
C HIS A 171 0.59 14.34 14.01
N ARG A 172 -0.13 13.91 15.06
CA ARG A 172 -0.12 12.52 15.54
C ARG A 172 -0.77 11.56 14.54
N ASN A 173 -1.84 11.98 13.88
CA ASN A 173 -2.49 11.17 12.84
C ASN A 173 -1.57 11.04 11.62
N GLY A 174 -0.89 12.12 11.24
CA GLY A 174 0.14 12.08 10.19
C GLY A 174 1.30 11.14 10.51
N SER A 175 1.65 10.99 11.80
CA SER A 175 2.68 10.03 12.19
C SER A 175 2.27 8.57 11.97
N ILE A 176 0.97 8.24 12.04
CA ILE A 176 0.46 6.94 11.64
C ILE A 176 0.53 6.82 10.12
N LEU A 177 -0.03 7.77 9.39
CA LEU A 177 -0.11 7.70 7.93
C LEU A 177 1.28 7.54 7.28
N ASN A 178 2.26 8.32 7.72
CA ASN A 178 3.60 8.37 7.12
C ASN A 178 4.61 7.44 7.81
N HIS A 179 4.14 6.52 8.66
CA HIS A 179 5.02 5.73 9.52
C HIS A 179 6.01 4.87 8.71
N ALA A 180 5.55 4.28 7.60
CA ALA A 180 6.35 3.40 6.76
C ALA A 180 7.48 4.17 6.05
N GLU A 181 7.19 5.37 5.54
CA GLU A 181 8.20 6.25 4.92
C GLU A 181 9.22 6.73 5.95
N ALA A 182 8.77 7.02 7.16
CA ALA A 182 9.65 7.37 8.28
C ALA A 182 10.45 6.17 8.83
N GLY A 183 10.25 4.96 8.27
CA GLY A 183 10.90 3.73 8.71
C GLY A 183 10.51 3.30 10.12
N ARG A 184 9.26 3.57 10.53
CA ARG A 184 8.73 3.31 11.88
C ARG A 184 7.70 2.19 11.87
N THR A 185 7.68 1.37 12.92
CA THR A 185 6.68 0.31 13.10
C THR A 185 5.54 0.79 14.00
N LEU A 186 4.28 0.48 13.66
CA LEU A 186 3.14 0.69 14.54
C LEU A 186 3.04 -0.49 15.51
N ARG A 187 2.97 -0.21 16.81
CA ARG A 187 2.90 -1.21 17.88
C ARG A 187 1.57 -1.03 18.60
N LEU A 188 0.61 -1.92 18.36
CA LEU A 188 -0.75 -1.78 18.89
C LEU A 188 -0.89 -2.47 20.25
N PHE A 189 -1.58 -1.79 21.17
CA PHE A 189 -1.88 -2.27 22.51
C PHE A 189 -3.37 -2.13 22.82
N HIS A 190 -3.94 -3.14 23.47
CA HIS A 190 -5.30 -3.15 23.97
C HIS A 190 -5.35 -2.91 25.48
N THR A 191 -6.23 -2.02 25.91
CA THR A 191 -6.42 -1.72 27.33
C THR A 191 -7.30 -2.78 28.00
N LEU A 192 -6.75 -3.49 28.98
CA LEU A 192 -7.44 -4.60 29.65
C LEU A 192 -8.40 -4.19 30.77
N ASP A 193 -8.14 -3.06 31.43
CA ASP A 193 -9.04 -2.56 32.48
C ASP A 193 -8.96 -1.05 32.68
N SER A 194 -10.09 -0.49 33.08
CA SER A 194 -10.23 0.94 33.34
C SER A 194 -9.75 1.38 34.73
N LYS A 195 -9.20 0.47 35.55
CA LYS A 195 -8.75 0.79 36.92
C LYS A 195 -7.45 1.58 36.88
N LYS A 196 -7.50 2.85 37.32
CA LYS A 196 -6.29 3.66 37.49
C LYS A 196 -5.41 3.09 38.59
N ARG A 197 -4.19 2.73 38.23
CA ARG A 197 -3.11 2.29 39.14
C ARG A 197 -1.91 3.20 38.98
N ARG A 198 -0.96 3.13 39.92
CA ARG A 198 0.36 3.74 39.74
C ARG A 198 1.00 3.14 38.47
N GLY A 199 1.33 3.98 37.50
CA GLY A 199 1.86 3.57 36.18
C GLY A 199 0.81 3.44 35.06
N GLY A 200 -0.48 3.64 35.36
CA GLY A 200 -1.55 3.68 34.36
C GLY A 200 -2.36 2.38 34.26
N LYS A 201 -3.07 2.22 33.14
CA LYS A 201 -3.88 1.03 32.83
C LYS A 201 -3.00 -0.10 32.31
N ARG A 202 -3.45 -1.35 32.47
CA ARG A 202 -2.79 -2.52 31.87
C ARG A 202 -3.03 -2.56 30.37
N GLN A 203 -1.97 -2.83 29.62
CA GLN A 203 -1.91 -2.78 28.17
C GLN A 203 -1.37 -4.12 27.67
N GLU A 204 -2.18 -4.85 26.93
CA GLU A 204 -1.78 -6.08 26.24
C GLU A 204 -1.25 -5.74 24.85
N TYR A 205 -0.08 -6.24 24.48
CA TYR A 205 0.50 -6.02 23.17
C TYR A 205 -0.16 -6.92 22.12
N LEU A 206 -0.77 -6.33 21.09
CA LEU A 206 -1.49 -7.06 20.04
C LEU A 206 -0.62 -7.41 18.82
N GLY A 207 0.53 -6.75 18.68
CA GLY A 207 1.47 -7.01 17.58
C GLY A 207 1.97 -5.76 16.87
N ALA A 208 2.78 -6.00 15.84
CA ALA A 208 3.28 -4.99 14.93
C ALA A 208 2.32 -4.83 13.75
N PHE A 209 2.15 -3.60 13.27
CA PHE A 209 1.22 -3.25 12.22
C PHE A 209 1.81 -2.23 11.25
N TYR A 210 1.21 -2.19 10.06
CA TYR A 210 1.42 -1.16 9.04
C TYR A 210 0.09 -0.63 8.56
N VAL A 211 0.06 0.63 8.13
CA VAL A 211 -1.09 1.17 7.40
C VAL A 211 -1.25 0.39 6.11
N ASP A 212 -2.48 -0.02 5.80
CA ASP A 212 -2.83 -0.66 4.53
C ASP A 212 -2.49 0.29 3.36
N PRO A 213 -1.55 -0.05 2.47
CA PRO A 213 -1.15 0.85 1.39
C PRO A 213 -2.25 1.04 0.33
N SER A 214 -3.17 0.08 0.20
CA SER A 214 -4.27 0.12 -0.79
C SER A 214 -5.49 0.88 -0.27
N ASN A 215 -5.68 0.89 1.05
CA ASN A 215 -6.82 1.53 1.69
C ASN A 215 -6.41 2.05 3.08
N PRO A 216 -5.65 3.15 3.19
CA PRO A 216 -4.91 3.48 4.42
C PRO A 216 -5.78 3.93 5.59
N TYR A 217 -6.85 4.64 5.30
CA TYR A 217 -7.76 5.17 6.31
C TYR A 217 -9.08 5.53 5.68
N ARG A 218 -9.99 5.94 6.54
CA ARG A 218 -11.28 6.46 6.20
C ARG A 218 -11.65 7.63 7.21
N GLY A 219 -12.51 8.65 6.93
CA GLY A 219 -13.16 9.58 7.92
C GLY A 219 -14.67 9.42 8.39
N GLU A 220 -14.98 8.78 9.51
CA GLU A 220 -16.33 8.47 10.02
C GLU A 220 -17.00 9.68 10.70
N ASP A 221 -18.33 9.66 10.80
CA ASP A 221 -19.08 10.58 11.66
C ASP A 221 -19.18 10.02 13.08
N ALA A 222 -18.79 10.83 14.07
CA ALA A 222 -18.90 10.45 15.48
C ALA A 222 -19.25 11.64 16.37
N VAL A 223 -19.72 11.34 17.58
CA VAL A 223 -19.96 12.35 18.61
C VAL A 223 -18.67 12.56 19.40
N GLY A 224 -18.12 13.77 19.34
CA GLY A 224 -16.95 14.18 20.11
C GLY A 224 -17.24 14.26 21.60
N ARG A 225 -16.19 14.56 22.38
CA ARG A 225 -16.31 14.60 23.84
C ARG A 225 -17.18 15.75 24.37
N ASP A 226 -17.34 16.78 23.56
CA ASP A 226 -18.23 17.91 23.77
C ASP A 226 -19.70 17.61 23.42
N GLY A 227 -20.00 16.41 22.93
CA GLY A 227 -21.34 16.03 22.49
C GLY A 227 -21.70 16.51 21.08
N LEU A 228 -20.75 17.11 20.35
CA LEU A 228 -20.96 17.59 18.99
C LEU A 228 -20.58 16.55 17.95
N MET A 229 -21.33 16.51 16.84
CA MET A 229 -20.95 15.72 15.67
C MET A 229 -19.65 16.25 15.07
N ARG A 230 -18.77 15.34 14.68
CA ARG A 230 -17.47 15.62 14.07
C ARG A 230 -17.07 14.51 13.12
N LYS A 231 -16.12 14.81 12.24
CA LYS A 231 -15.35 13.80 11.51
C LYS A 231 -14.22 13.24 12.37
N VAL A 232 -14.09 11.92 12.40
CA VAL A 232 -12.95 11.19 12.97
C VAL A 232 -12.27 10.39 11.87
N VAL A 233 -10.98 10.11 11.97
CA VAL A 233 -10.26 9.27 11.00
C VAL A 233 -10.21 7.84 11.56
N VAL A 234 -10.46 6.81 10.76
CA VAL A 234 -10.27 5.39 11.11
C VAL A 234 -9.21 4.82 10.19
N PHE A 235 -8.06 4.47 10.75
CA PHE A 235 -6.95 3.86 10.04
C PHE A 235 -7.16 2.36 9.85
N HIS A 236 -6.78 1.85 8.70
CA HIS A 236 -6.75 0.43 8.37
C HIS A 236 -5.33 -0.10 8.62
N LEU A 237 -5.17 -0.87 9.69
CA LEU A 237 -3.88 -1.38 10.13
C LEU A 237 -3.77 -2.87 9.82
N LEU A 238 -2.90 -3.23 8.87
CA LEU A 238 -2.57 -4.62 8.57
C LEU A 238 -1.53 -5.12 9.56
N LYS A 239 -1.79 -6.28 10.14
CA LYS A 239 -0.88 -6.98 11.03
C LYS A 239 0.36 -7.43 10.27
N ASP A 240 1.53 -7.24 10.87
CA ASP A 240 2.80 -7.80 10.38
C ASP A 240 2.88 -9.28 10.78
N SER A 241 2.04 -10.10 10.14
CA SER A 241 2.00 -11.53 10.39
C SER A 241 3.17 -12.21 9.66
N ALA A 242 4.23 -12.51 10.41
CA ALA A 242 4.97 -13.74 10.14
C ALA A 242 3.96 -14.91 10.31
N ALA A 243 3.43 -15.37 9.17
CA ALA A 243 2.25 -16.22 8.97
C ALA A 243 1.97 -17.37 9.98
N PRO A 244 0.70 -17.85 10.03
CA PRO A 244 0.05 -18.49 11.19
C PRO A 244 0.37 -19.98 11.38
N THR A 245 0.00 -20.49 12.56
CA THR A 245 0.11 -21.90 12.97
C THR A 245 -0.94 -22.77 12.25
N PRO A 246 -0.61 -24.02 11.81
CA PRO A 246 -1.47 -24.82 10.93
C PRO A 246 -2.47 -25.77 11.62
N GLY A 247 -3.60 -26.04 10.92
CA GLY A 247 -4.49 -27.21 11.08
C GLY A 247 -5.96 -26.86 10.75
N LYS A 248 -6.75 -27.59 9.95
CA LYS A 248 -6.75 -28.98 9.46
C LYS A 248 -7.46 -29.11 8.10
N ASN A 249 -7.03 -30.11 7.34
CA ASN A 249 -7.53 -30.65 6.06
C ASN A 249 -9.04 -30.92 5.99
N THR A 250 -9.62 -30.91 4.77
CA THR A 250 -10.07 -32.15 4.05
C THR A 250 -10.45 -31.90 2.57
N ALA A 251 -9.87 -32.75 1.71
CA ALA A 251 -10.42 -33.42 0.52
C ALA A 251 -10.74 -32.64 -0.80
N GLY A 252 -10.05 -33.03 -1.89
CA GLY A 252 -10.50 -32.92 -3.30
C GLY A 252 -11.56 -33.99 -3.65
N PRO A 253 -11.95 -34.24 -4.94
CA PRO A 253 -11.09 -34.34 -6.15
C PRO A 253 -11.66 -33.60 -7.42
N GLU A 254 -10.84 -33.12 -8.37
CA GLU A 254 -10.43 -33.71 -9.69
C GLU A 254 -11.55 -33.92 -10.75
N LEU A 255 -11.47 -33.26 -11.94
CA LEU A 255 -11.36 -33.86 -13.30
C LEU A 255 -11.55 -32.85 -14.49
N ALA A 256 -10.52 -32.80 -15.35
CA ALA A 256 -10.47 -32.84 -16.82
C ALA A 256 -11.43 -32.07 -17.80
N SER A 257 -10.78 -31.26 -18.67
CA SER A 257 -10.73 -31.32 -20.16
C SER A 257 -11.96 -31.06 -21.06
N THR A 258 -11.88 -30.06 -21.95
CA THR A 258 -11.80 -30.15 -23.45
C THR A 258 -12.30 -28.87 -24.14
N ALA A 259 -11.61 -28.43 -25.19
CA ALA A 259 -12.06 -27.47 -26.21
C ALA A 259 -12.69 -28.22 -27.41
N PRO A 260 -13.42 -27.54 -28.32
CA PRO A 260 -12.77 -27.21 -29.61
C PRO A 260 -13.21 -25.89 -30.29
N THR A 261 -12.45 -25.59 -31.35
CA THR A 261 -12.33 -24.46 -32.29
C THR A 261 -13.40 -24.41 -33.41
N ASP A 262 -13.66 -23.21 -33.99
CA ASP A 262 -13.78 -22.96 -35.46
C ASP A 262 -13.74 -21.43 -35.76
N GLN A 263 -12.78 -20.88 -36.54
CA GLN A 263 -12.84 -20.43 -37.97
C GLN A 263 -14.03 -19.50 -38.33
N SER A 264 -13.97 -18.41 -39.09
CA SER A 264 -12.97 -17.67 -39.90
C SER A 264 -13.67 -16.42 -40.50
N LEU A 265 -12.92 -15.40 -40.93
CA LEU A 265 -13.01 -14.64 -42.21
C LEU A 265 -12.68 -13.14 -42.10
N GLU A 266 -11.82 -12.70 -43.03
CA GLU A 266 -11.19 -11.39 -43.22
C GLU A 266 -12.16 -10.29 -43.72
N SER A 267 -11.83 -9.03 -43.43
CA SER A 267 -11.74 -7.94 -44.43
C SER A 267 -11.14 -6.66 -43.82
N ALA A 268 -10.25 -6.01 -44.57
CA ALA A 268 -9.62 -4.71 -44.31
C ALA A 268 -10.15 -3.67 -45.34
N PRO A 269 -9.69 -2.41 -45.33
CA PRO A 269 -9.54 -1.44 -44.23
C PRO A 269 -10.45 -0.22 -44.48
N ASP A 270 -10.74 0.60 -43.46
CA ASP A 270 -11.26 1.95 -43.74
C ASP A 270 -10.71 2.99 -42.77
N ASN A 271 -10.12 4.04 -43.36
CA ASN A 271 -9.48 5.17 -42.69
C ASN A 271 -10.57 6.20 -42.39
N THR A 272 -10.95 6.33 -41.13
CA THR A 272 -11.82 7.41 -40.62
C THR A 272 -11.22 7.90 -39.29
N PRO A 273 -11.25 9.21 -38.96
CA PRO A 273 -10.62 9.73 -37.74
C PRO A 273 -11.17 8.99 -36.52
N THR A 274 -10.35 8.12 -35.93
CA THR A 274 -10.76 7.07 -35.01
C THR A 274 -10.81 7.62 -33.58
N GLY A 275 -11.56 8.70 -33.35
CA GLY A 275 -11.45 9.47 -32.10
C GLY A 275 -12.65 9.43 -31.16
N ILE A 276 -13.75 8.75 -31.53
CA ILE A 276 -14.98 8.76 -30.73
C ILE A 276 -15.46 7.31 -30.57
N LEU A 277 -14.95 6.62 -29.54
CA LEU A 277 -15.54 5.37 -29.09
C LEU A 277 -16.89 5.66 -28.43
N PRO A 278 -18.02 5.16 -28.97
CA PRO A 278 -19.30 5.36 -28.35
C PRO A 278 -19.36 4.63 -27.00
N PRO A 279 -20.16 5.14 -26.04
CA PRO A 279 -20.37 4.49 -24.75
C PRO A 279 -20.98 3.10 -24.93
N GLY A 280 -20.56 2.16 -24.09
CA GLY A 280 -20.97 0.75 -24.17
C GLY A 280 -20.21 -0.06 -25.20
N THR A 281 -19.21 0.51 -25.89
CA THR A 281 -18.36 -0.25 -26.81
C THR A 281 -17.48 -1.22 -26.03
N THR A 282 -17.63 -2.51 -26.30
CA THR A 282 -16.70 -3.54 -25.84
C THR A 282 -15.49 -3.54 -26.77
N VAL A 283 -14.30 -3.43 -26.21
CA VAL A 283 -13.02 -3.48 -26.96
C VAL A 283 -12.26 -4.75 -26.62
N GLU A 284 -11.58 -5.31 -27.62
CA GLU A 284 -10.72 -6.47 -27.38
C GLU A 284 -9.53 -6.05 -26.48
N PRO A 285 -9.17 -6.88 -25.48
CA PRO A 285 -8.04 -6.58 -24.62
C PRO A 285 -6.72 -6.48 -25.36
N GLY A 286 -5.87 -5.56 -24.90
CA GLY A 286 -4.49 -5.43 -25.36
C GLY A 286 -3.70 -6.76 -25.27
N PRO A 287 -2.62 -6.90 -26.05
CA PRO A 287 -1.86 -8.15 -26.18
C PRO A 287 -1.26 -8.66 -24.87
N ASN A 288 -1.11 -7.77 -23.87
CA ASN A 288 -0.55 -8.06 -22.55
C ASN A 288 -1.61 -8.40 -21.49
N ALA A 289 -2.90 -8.44 -21.85
CA ALA A 289 -3.98 -8.76 -20.94
C ALA A 289 -4.02 -10.26 -20.60
N THR A 290 -4.41 -10.56 -19.35
CA THR A 290 -4.75 -11.94 -18.98
C THR A 290 -6.06 -12.35 -19.66
N ARG A 291 -6.14 -13.55 -20.25
CA ARG A 291 -7.34 -14.02 -20.96
C ARG A 291 -8.57 -13.98 -20.04
N GLY A 292 -9.67 -13.40 -20.54
CA GLY A 292 -10.96 -13.32 -19.84
C GLY A 292 -11.23 -11.97 -19.16
N ALA A 293 -10.66 -10.86 -19.63
CA ALA A 293 -11.07 -9.53 -19.20
C ALA A 293 -12.09 -8.93 -20.17
N ASP A 294 -13.21 -8.43 -19.64
CA ASP A 294 -14.20 -7.65 -20.39
C ASP A 294 -13.90 -6.16 -20.22
N ILE A 295 -13.64 -5.46 -21.33
CA ILE A 295 -13.30 -4.03 -21.32
C ILE A 295 -14.41 -3.26 -22.04
N THR A 296 -14.94 -2.24 -21.37
CA THR A 296 -16.03 -1.44 -21.89
C THR A 296 -15.74 0.04 -21.71
N VAL A 297 -15.83 0.81 -22.80
CA VAL A 297 -15.79 2.28 -22.73
C VAL A 297 -17.14 2.79 -22.24
N ILE A 298 -17.16 3.66 -21.26
CA ILE A 298 -18.37 4.21 -20.64
C ILE A 298 -18.33 5.73 -20.62
N ASP A 299 -19.51 6.35 -20.53
CA ASP A 299 -19.63 7.80 -20.35
C ASP A 299 -19.00 8.27 -19.05
N SER A 300 -18.37 9.45 -19.11
CA SER A 300 -17.80 10.12 -17.93
C SER A 300 -18.87 10.41 -16.87
N GLU A 301 -20.12 10.63 -17.27
CA GLU A 301 -21.27 10.91 -16.40
C GLU A 301 -21.64 9.74 -15.46
N ASN A 302 -21.24 8.50 -15.80
CA ASN A 302 -21.48 7.30 -14.98
C ASN A 302 -20.61 7.22 -13.71
N HIS A 303 -19.83 8.26 -13.41
CA HIS A 303 -19.15 8.41 -12.12
C HIS A 303 -20.12 8.29 -10.94
N LYS A 304 -21.34 8.82 -11.08
CA LYS A 304 -22.35 8.82 -10.01
C LYS A 304 -23.07 7.48 -9.83
N GLU A 305 -23.27 6.68 -10.88
CA GLU A 305 -24.06 5.42 -10.79
C GLU A 305 -23.24 4.21 -10.31
N MET A 306 -21.95 4.12 -10.66
CA MET A 306 -21.11 2.98 -10.22
C MET A 306 -20.62 3.09 -8.77
N GLU A 307 -20.74 4.27 -8.16
CA GLU A 307 -20.49 4.47 -6.73
C GLU A 307 -21.54 3.80 -5.84
N PHE A 308 -22.74 3.49 -6.35
CA PHE A 308 -23.84 2.91 -5.55
C PHE A 308 -23.71 1.41 -5.24
N LEU A 309 -22.68 0.71 -5.73
CA LEU A 309 -22.46 -0.72 -5.47
C LEU A 309 -21.31 -1.03 -4.49
N VAL A 310 -20.65 -0.01 -3.96
CA VAL A 310 -19.63 -0.15 -2.91
C VAL A 310 -20.14 0.56 -1.66
N PRO A 311 -20.14 -0.05 -0.46
CA PRO A 311 -20.57 0.64 0.74
C PRO A 311 -19.69 1.87 0.96
N ALA A 312 -20.28 3.03 0.73
CA ALA A 312 -19.62 4.31 0.80
C ALA A 312 -19.44 4.70 2.27
N GLN A 313 -18.20 4.78 2.70
CA GLN A 313 -17.84 5.83 3.63
C GLN A 313 -16.37 6.14 3.43
N GLU A 314 -16.06 7.44 3.42
CA GLU A 314 -14.76 8.06 3.78
C GLU A 314 -13.70 8.36 2.73
N ALA A 315 -13.93 7.98 1.49
CA ALA A 315 -13.10 8.46 0.41
C ALA A 315 -13.42 9.94 0.01
N THR A 316 -14.16 10.69 0.82
CA THR A 316 -14.98 11.83 0.37
C THR A 316 -14.24 13.16 0.18
N ILE A 317 -13.04 13.39 0.73
CA ILE A 317 -12.29 14.65 0.49
C ILE A 317 -11.24 14.47 -0.60
N ALA A 318 -10.36 13.47 -0.48
CA ALA A 318 -9.37 13.19 -1.52
C ALA A 318 -10.05 12.81 -2.85
N LYS A 319 -11.09 11.95 -2.84
CA LYS A 319 -11.88 11.72 -4.05
C LYS A 319 -12.65 12.93 -4.51
N LYS A 320 -12.98 13.88 -3.62
CA LYS A 320 -13.65 15.12 -4.03
C LYS A 320 -12.66 16.08 -4.70
N VAL A 321 -11.44 16.21 -4.19
CA VAL A 321 -10.36 16.98 -4.85
C VAL A 321 -9.98 16.34 -6.18
N GLU A 322 -9.85 15.00 -6.22
CA GLU A 322 -9.61 14.27 -7.48
C GLU A 322 -10.78 14.43 -8.45
N ALA A 323 -12.03 14.32 -7.98
CA ALA A 323 -13.20 14.51 -8.82
C ALA A 323 -13.32 15.94 -9.34
N GLU A 324 -13.07 16.96 -8.51
CA GLU A 324 -13.04 18.37 -8.92
C GLU A 324 -11.92 18.60 -9.96
N LEU A 325 -10.71 18.08 -9.70
CA LEU A 325 -9.58 18.19 -10.64
C LEU A 325 -9.88 17.51 -11.99
N VAL A 326 -10.51 16.33 -11.97
CA VAL A 326 -10.94 15.62 -13.19
C VAL A 326 -12.05 16.38 -13.91
N GLU A 327 -13.03 16.92 -13.19
CA GLU A 327 -14.15 17.68 -13.76
C GLU A 327 -13.66 18.96 -14.44
N ASP A 328 -12.76 19.70 -13.80
CA ASP A 328 -12.13 20.91 -14.35
C ASP A 328 -11.31 20.58 -15.61
N PHE A 329 -10.51 19.53 -15.57
CA PHE A 329 -9.70 19.09 -16.70
C PHE A 329 -10.55 18.57 -17.88
N GLN A 330 -11.60 17.79 -17.60
CA GLN A 330 -12.52 17.30 -18.61
C GLN A 330 -13.28 18.44 -19.29
N SER A 331 -13.69 19.45 -18.52
CA SER A 331 -14.34 20.66 -19.05
C SER A 331 -13.39 21.41 -19.98
N TRP A 332 -12.13 21.60 -19.57
CA TRP A 332 -11.11 22.22 -20.43
C TRP A 332 -10.87 21.43 -21.72
N LEU A 333 -10.72 20.09 -21.65
CA LEU A 333 -10.59 19.22 -22.82
C LEU A 333 -11.81 19.35 -23.76
N GLN A 334 -13.02 19.41 -23.20
CA GLN A 334 -14.24 19.58 -23.97
C GLN A 334 -14.27 20.93 -24.70
N ASP A 335 -13.82 22.00 -24.07
CA ASP A 335 -13.68 23.33 -24.69
C ASP A 335 -12.65 23.33 -25.83
N GLN A 336 -11.62 22.48 -25.74
CA GLN A 336 -10.67 22.23 -26.83
C GLN A 336 -11.22 21.29 -27.93
N GLY A 337 -12.44 20.77 -27.77
CA GLY A 337 -13.10 19.86 -28.73
C GLY A 337 -12.75 18.38 -28.57
N HIS A 338 -12.14 18.00 -27.44
CA HIS A 338 -11.80 16.60 -27.13
C HIS A 338 -12.99 15.88 -26.48
N ALA A 339 -13.12 14.59 -26.75
CA ALA A 339 -14.12 13.73 -26.12
C ALA A 339 -13.49 12.90 -25.00
N THR A 340 -14.00 13.07 -23.78
CA THR A 340 -13.55 12.31 -22.60
C THR A 340 -14.51 11.18 -22.28
N ARG A 341 -13.98 10.02 -21.89
CA ARG A 341 -14.70 8.80 -21.50
C ARG A 341 -14.01 8.17 -20.30
N ARG A 342 -14.51 7.02 -19.84
CA ARG A 342 -13.83 6.14 -18.89
C ARG A 342 -13.78 4.73 -19.42
N VAL A 343 -12.86 3.93 -18.90
CA VAL A 343 -12.72 2.52 -19.26
C VAL A 343 -13.03 1.67 -18.04
N ARG A 344 -13.98 0.75 -18.19
CA ARG A 344 -14.31 -0.27 -17.20
C ARG A 344 -13.63 -1.57 -17.61
N ILE A 345 -12.87 -2.19 -16.69
CA ILE A 345 -12.16 -3.44 -16.92
C ILE A 345 -12.63 -4.46 -15.89
N LYS A 346 -13.32 -5.51 -16.34
CA LYS A 346 -13.74 -6.64 -15.50
C LYS A 346 -12.88 -7.85 -15.80
N VAL A 347 -11.95 -8.17 -14.90
CA VAL A 347 -11.10 -9.36 -15.04
C VAL A 347 -11.83 -10.60 -14.50
N ALA A 348 -11.89 -11.68 -15.29
CA ALA A 348 -12.47 -12.95 -14.84
C ALA A 348 -11.76 -13.48 -13.58
N GLY A 349 -12.56 -13.84 -12.57
CA GLY A 349 -12.07 -14.32 -11.28
C GLY A 349 -11.75 -13.23 -10.26
N GLU A 350 -11.67 -11.96 -10.68
CA GLU A 350 -11.45 -10.84 -9.76
C GLU A 350 -12.76 -10.31 -9.18
N LYS A 351 -12.76 -10.09 -7.86
CA LYS A 351 -13.94 -9.62 -7.13
C LYS A 351 -14.32 -8.21 -7.54
N TYR A 352 -13.33 -7.36 -7.83
CA TYR A 352 -13.53 -5.94 -8.12
C TYR A 352 -13.39 -5.65 -9.62
N THR A 353 -14.00 -4.56 -10.05
CA THR A 353 -13.92 -4.04 -11.41
C THR A 353 -13.06 -2.79 -11.38
N LEU A 354 -12.08 -2.70 -12.27
CA LEU A 354 -11.25 -1.50 -12.39
C LEU A 354 -11.99 -0.47 -13.25
N VAL A 355 -11.88 0.81 -12.88
CA VAL A 355 -12.45 1.91 -13.65
C VAL A 355 -11.45 3.04 -13.66
N THR A 356 -11.10 3.52 -14.84
CA THR A 356 -10.16 4.63 -15.02
C THR A 356 -10.78 5.96 -14.58
N ASP A 357 -9.97 6.96 -14.26
CA ASP A 357 -10.49 8.28 -13.88
C ASP A 357 -11.03 9.04 -15.07
N THR A 358 -10.20 9.24 -16.10
CA THR A 358 -10.62 9.81 -17.39
C THR A 358 -9.75 9.31 -18.53
N TYR A 359 -10.31 9.28 -19.72
CA TYR A 359 -9.67 8.82 -20.94
C TYR A 359 -10.12 9.72 -22.09
N ASP A 360 -9.17 10.43 -22.69
CA ASP A 360 -9.40 11.20 -23.90
C ASP A 360 -9.31 10.28 -25.12
N VAL A 361 -10.47 9.93 -25.67
CA VAL A 361 -10.57 9.05 -26.85
C VAL A 361 -10.13 9.75 -28.13
N THR A 362 -10.10 11.09 -28.15
CA THR A 362 -9.72 11.88 -29.33
C THR A 362 -8.21 11.91 -29.50
N ALA A 363 -7.47 12.14 -28.40
CA ALA A 363 -6.01 12.15 -28.40
C ALA A 363 -5.37 10.79 -28.08
N ASN A 364 -6.17 9.79 -27.67
CA ASN A 364 -5.68 8.50 -27.17
C ASN A 364 -4.81 8.65 -25.92
N HIS A 365 -5.24 9.48 -24.95
CA HIS A 365 -4.53 9.75 -23.70
C HIS A 365 -5.32 9.25 -22.49
N LEU A 366 -4.71 8.37 -21.69
CA LEU A 366 -5.30 7.82 -20.47
C LEU A 366 -4.76 8.56 -19.24
N PHE A 367 -5.66 9.00 -18.35
CA PHE A 367 -5.29 9.77 -17.17
C PHE A 367 -5.68 9.08 -15.88
N GLU A 368 -4.80 9.18 -14.88
CA GLU A 368 -5.07 8.83 -13.49
C GLU A 368 -4.83 10.08 -12.63
N ALA A 369 -5.85 10.50 -11.89
CA ALA A 369 -5.81 11.71 -11.08
C ALA A 369 -5.39 11.41 -9.65
N LYS A 370 -4.70 12.37 -9.03
CA LYS A 370 -4.36 12.30 -7.61
C LYS A 370 -4.59 13.64 -6.93
N ALA A 371 -5.07 13.59 -5.69
CA ALA A 371 -5.36 14.79 -4.91
C ALA A 371 -4.10 15.61 -4.52
N ASN A 372 -2.90 15.03 -4.63
CA ASN A 372 -1.64 15.66 -4.24
C ASN A 372 -0.49 15.26 -5.19
N ALA A 373 0.51 16.13 -5.33
CA ALA A 373 1.75 15.87 -6.08
C ALA A 373 2.88 15.27 -5.22
N ASP A 374 2.54 14.44 -4.22
CA ASP A 374 3.51 13.77 -3.36
C ASP A 374 3.97 12.40 -3.92
N ARG A 375 5.05 11.85 -3.35
CA ARG A 375 5.65 10.59 -3.85
C ARG A 375 4.68 9.41 -3.81
N ASN A 376 3.87 9.31 -2.76
CA ASN A 376 2.97 8.17 -2.60
C ASN A 376 1.86 8.24 -3.65
N SER A 377 1.27 9.42 -3.81
CA SER A 377 0.28 9.73 -4.83
C SER A 377 0.79 9.40 -6.23
N VAL A 378 1.99 9.89 -6.59
CA VAL A 378 2.63 9.60 -7.89
C VAL A 378 2.90 8.11 -8.08
N ARG A 379 3.41 7.40 -7.06
CA ARG A 379 3.69 5.96 -7.16
C ARG A 379 2.42 5.12 -7.30
N LEU A 380 1.35 5.49 -6.61
CA LEU A 380 0.05 4.84 -6.74
C LEU A 380 -0.50 5.04 -8.15
N ALA A 381 -0.47 6.28 -8.66
CA ALA A 381 -0.90 6.58 -10.03
C ALA A 381 -0.12 5.80 -11.08
N ILE A 382 1.22 5.71 -10.96
CA ILE A 382 2.06 4.87 -11.82
C ILE A 382 1.58 3.41 -11.77
N GLY A 383 1.34 2.86 -10.57
CA GLY A 383 0.87 1.49 -10.41
C GLY A 383 -0.48 1.23 -11.07
N GLN A 384 -1.42 2.17 -10.91
CA GLN A 384 -2.76 2.10 -11.51
C GLN A 384 -2.70 2.23 -13.04
N LEU A 385 -1.95 3.19 -13.56
CA LEU A 385 -1.74 3.34 -15.01
C LEU A 385 -1.11 2.07 -15.60
N MET A 386 -0.05 1.54 -14.99
CA MET A 386 0.55 0.28 -15.42
C MET A 386 -0.44 -0.89 -15.38
N ASP A 387 -1.37 -0.90 -14.43
CA ASP A 387 -2.39 -1.95 -14.35
C ASP A 387 -3.38 -1.84 -15.51
N TYR A 388 -3.91 -0.64 -15.76
CA TYR A 388 -4.90 -0.39 -16.81
C TYR A 388 -4.33 -0.59 -18.21
N MET A 389 -3.12 -0.08 -18.46
CA MET A 389 -2.47 -0.11 -19.79
C MET A 389 -2.39 -1.51 -20.39
N ARG A 390 -2.24 -2.55 -19.56
CA ARG A 390 -2.19 -3.95 -20.02
C ARG A 390 -3.43 -4.39 -20.77
N PHE A 391 -4.56 -3.76 -20.46
CA PHE A 391 -5.86 -4.08 -21.03
C PHE A 391 -6.24 -3.15 -22.17
N MET A 392 -5.59 -1.99 -22.31
CA MET A 392 -5.97 -1.01 -23.33
C MET A 392 -5.73 -1.54 -24.75
N PRO A 393 -6.65 -1.27 -25.69
CA PRO A 393 -6.53 -1.76 -27.07
C PRO A 393 -5.41 -1.05 -27.82
N GLU A 394 -4.92 -1.67 -28.91
CA GLU A 394 -3.96 -1.02 -29.80
C GLU A 394 -4.64 0.00 -30.74
N PRO A 395 -3.99 1.15 -31.07
CA PRO A 395 -2.69 1.58 -30.53
C PRO A 395 -2.79 1.94 -29.04
N GLU A 396 -1.82 1.47 -28.25
CA GLU A 396 -1.81 1.71 -26.81
C GLU A 396 -1.85 3.22 -26.52
N PRO A 397 -2.69 3.68 -25.58
CA PRO A 397 -2.78 5.09 -25.23
C PRO A 397 -1.53 5.56 -24.50
N GLU A 398 -1.24 6.85 -24.62
CA GLU A 398 -0.24 7.51 -23.78
C GLU A 398 -0.81 7.72 -22.38
N GLY A 399 -0.03 7.41 -21.34
CA GLY A 399 -0.48 7.51 -19.95
C GLY A 399 0.03 8.77 -19.27
N TYR A 400 -0.87 9.46 -18.56
CA TYR A 400 -0.58 10.70 -17.87
C TYR A 400 -1.09 10.68 -16.43
N ILE A 401 -0.31 11.27 -15.52
CA ILE A 401 -0.78 11.52 -14.16
C ILE A 401 -1.31 12.94 -14.06
N LEU A 402 -2.58 13.09 -13.68
CA LEU A 402 -3.21 14.40 -13.48
C LEU A 402 -3.00 14.84 -12.02
N LEU A 403 -2.29 15.96 -11.83
CA LEU A 403 -1.89 16.49 -10.52
C LEU A 403 -2.40 17.92 -10.34
N PRO A 404 -2.67 18.36 -9.09
CA PRO A 404 -3.14 19.72 -8.82
C PRO A 404 -2.02 20.77 -8.95
N GLU A 405 -0.76 20.35 -8.95
CA GLU A 405 0.42 21.20 -9.08
C GLU A 405 1.59 20.41 -9.66
N ALA A 406 2.61 21.11 -10.17
CA ALA A 406 3.81 20.46 -10.68
C ALA A 406 4.53 19.64 -9.59
N PRO A 407 4.87 18.37 -9.85
CA PRO A 407 5.62 17.55 -8.91
C PRO A 407 7.06 18.04 -8.80
N ILE A 408 7.73 17.72 -7.68
CA ILE A 408 9.17 18.03 -7.55
C ILE A 408 9.98 17.26 -8.61
N ILE A 409 11.14 17.80 -9.00
CA ILE A 409 12.03 17.26 -10.06
C ILE A 409 12.33 15.76 -9.91
N ASP A 410 12.46 15.25 -8.69
CA ASP A 410 12.70 13.81 -8.48
C ASP A 410 11.49 12.94 -8.88
N LEU A 411 10.28 13.42 -8.61
CA LEU A 411 9.04 12.73 -8.94
C LEU A 411 8.72 12.85 -10.42
N GLU A 412 8.98 13.99 -11.05
CA GLU A 412 8.97 14.13 -12.51
C GLU A 412 9.82 13.05 -13.18
N LYS A 413 11.08 12.90 -12.75
CA LYS A 413 11.98 11.86 -13.30
C LYS A 413 11.44 10.45 -13.08
N LEU A 414 10.78 10.21 -11.94
CA LEU A 414 10.16 8.92 -11.67
C LEU A 414 9.00 8.63 -12.64
N ILE A 415 8.18 9.64 -12.95
CA ILE A 415 7.06 9.55 -13.89
C ILE A 415 7.57 9.22 -15.30
N PHE A 416 8.56 9.96 -15.78
CA PHE A 416 9.16 9.73 -17.11
C PHE A 416 9.87 8.38 -17.21
N VAL A 417 10.61 7.96 -16.17
CA VAL A 417 11.27 6.64 -16.16
C VAL A 417 10.25 5.50 -16.17
N ALA A 418 9.05 5.72 -15.63
CA ALA A 418 7.94 4.77 -15.71
C ALA A 418 7.25 4.75 -17.09
N GLY A 419 7.59 5.67 -18.00
CA GLY A 419 7.02 5.76 -19.34
C GLY A 419 5.71 6.53 -19.41
N PHE A 420 5.44 7.41 -18.44
CA PHE A 420 4.24 8.24 -18.39
C PHE A 420 4.61 9.72 -18.42
N GLY A 421 3.68 10.56 -18.85
CA GLY A 421 3.74 12.00 -18.66
C GLY A 421 2.97 12.44 -17.41
N TYR A 422 2.94 13.75 -17.16
CA TYR A 422 2.04 14.33 -16.16
C TYR A 422 1.42 15.63 -16.67
N VAL A 423 0.28 15.98 -16.06
CA VAL A 423 -0.49 17.18 -16.41
C VAL A 423 -0.87 17.91 -15.13
N TYR A 424 -0.77 19.24 -15.14
CA TYR A 424 -1.16 20.08 -14.01
C TYR A 424 -1.68 21.45 -14.48
N PRO A 425 -2.53 22.12 -13.68
CA PRO A 425 -3.05 23.44 -14.06
C PRO A 425 -2.01 24.54 -13.80
N GLU A 426 -1.84 25.46 -14.75
CA GLU A 426 -1.05 26.68 -14.60
C GLU A 426 -1.84 27.89 -15.13
N GLY A 427 -2.48 28.62 -14.22
CA GLY A 427 -3.39 29.71 -14.60
C GLY A 427 -4.67 29.17 -15.24
N ASP A 428 -4.96 29.63 -16.47
CA ASP A 428 -6.13 29.21 -17.26
C ASP A 428 -5.79 28.07 -18.27
N GLU A 429 -4.55 27.57 -18.23
CA GLU A 429 -4.06 26.50 -19.11
C GLU A 429 -3.67 25.23 -18.32
N TRP A 430 -3.54 24.11 -19.03
CA TRP A 430 -3.05 22.85 -18.50
C TRP A 430 -1.73 22.50 -19.18
N ILE A 431 -0.70 22.28 -18.36
CA ILE A 431 0.66 22.00 -18.84
C ILE A 431 0.86 20.50 -18.94
N TYR A 432 1.32 20.04 -20.10
CA TYR A 432 1.69 18.65 -20.35
C TYR A 432 3.21 18.53 -20.37
N GLU A 433 3.71 17.54 -19.65
CA GLU A 433 5.14 17.20 -19.59
C GLU A 433 5.31 15.71 -19.89
N ILE A 434 6.23 15.37 -20.81
CA ILE A 434 6.43 14.03 -21.38
C ILE A 434 7.87 13.53 -21.32
#